data_AF-I4C5Y2-F1
#
_entry.id   AF-I4C5Y2-F1
#
_cell.length_a   1.000
_cell.length_b   1.000
_cell.length_c   1.000
_cell.angle_alpha   90.00
_cell.angle_beta   90.00
_cell.angle_gamma   90.00
#
_symmetry.space_group_name_H-M   'P 1'
#
loop_
_entity.id
_entity.type
_entity.pdbx_description
1 polymer ?
#
loop_
_entity_poly.entity_id
_entity_poly.type
_entity_poly.pdbx_seq_one_letter_code
_entity_poly.pdbx_strand_id
1 'polypeptide(L)'
;MPHTPATIEESNLSDAIERVSTESERLIIVREGKGVAAIVPLDDLESLEELDEILDQADIPELEVARKEAQEKGTLPLSEFMARLGL
;
A
#
# COMPACT_ATOMS: atom_id res chain seq x y z
N MET A 1 -8.53 -8.79 -6.37
CA MET A 1 -9.83 -8.11 -6.57
C MET A 1 -9.96 -7.08 -5.46
N PRO A 2 -10.63 -5.93 -5.64
CA PRO A 2 -10.84 -5.02 -4.52
C PRO A 2 -11.78 -5.70 -3.51
N HIS A 3 -11.26 -5.99 -2.32
CA HIS A 3 -12.04 -6.54 -1.21
C HIS A 3 -12.80 -5.39 -0.56
N THR A 4 -14.08 -5.25 -0.91
CA THR A 4 -14.95 -4.27 -0.24
C THR A 4 -15.15 -4.74 1.20
N PRO A 5 -14.80 -3.93 2.21
CA PRO A 5 -14.92 -4.34 3.59
C PRO A 5 -16.40 -4.48 4.00
N ALA A 6 -16.72 -5.55 4.72
CA ALA A 6 -18.06 -5.76 5.26
C ALA A 6 -18.27 -4.95 6.55
N THR A 7 -19.49 -4.47 6.77
CA THR A 7 -19.85 -3.67 7.95
C THR A 7 -20.46 -4.55 9.03
N ILE A 8 -20.03 -4.36 10.28
CA ILE A 8 -20.59 -5.05 11.43
C ILE A 8 -20.94 -4.04 12.52
N GLU A 9 -22.19 -4.07 12.97
CA GLU A 9 -22.70 -3.18 14.02
C GLU A 9 -22.64 -3.85 15.41
N GLU A 10 -22.88 -5.17 15.50
CA GLU A 10 -22.87 -5.92 16.77
C GLU A 10 -22.47 -7.39 16.53
N SER A 11 -21.17 -7.72 16.48
CA SER A 11 -20.70 -9.12 16.40
C SER A 11 -19.79 -9.49 17.55
N ASN A 12 -19.83 -10.76 17.97
CA ASN A 12 -18.82 -11.32 18.86
C ASN A 12 -17.43 -11.22 18.20
N LEU A 13 -16.46 -10.70 18.94
CA LEU A 13 -15.11 -10.45 18.42
C LEU A 13 -14.45 -11.75 17.90
N SER A 14 -14.74 -12.89 18.53
CA SER A 14 -14.23 -14.19 18.11
C SER A 14 -14.64 -14.58 16.69
N ASP A 15 -15.91 -14.39 16.34
CA ASP A 15 -16.42 -14.74 15.00
C ASP A 15 -15.84 -13.82 13.93
N ALA A 16 -15.65 -12.53 14.27
CA ALA A 16 -15.02 -11.57 13.37
C ALA A 16 -13.54 -11.94 13.11
N ILE A 17 -12.81 -12.36 14.14
CA ILE A 17 -11.42 -12.81 14.00
C ILE A 17 -11.34 -14.06 13.12
N GLU A 18 -12.21 -15.05 13.33
CA GLU A 18 -12.20 -16.29 12.56
C GLU A 18 -12.49 -16.06 11.07
N ARG A 19 -13.42 -15.16 10.75
CA ARG A 19 -13.70 -14.76 9.36
C ARG A 19 -12.50 -14.06 8.72
N VAL A 20 -11.87 -13.12 9.41
CA VAL A 20 -10.68 -12.44 8.89
C VAL A 20 -9.52 -13.42 8.69
N SER A 21 -9.28 -14.33 9.64
CA SER A 21 -8.16 -15.26 9.56
C SER A 21 -8.34 -16.35 8.51
N THR A 22 -9.57 -16.80 8.29
CA THR A 22 -9.86 -17.98 7.45
C THR A 22 -10.30 -17.57 6.05
N GLU A 23 -11.12 -16.53 5.95
CA GLU A 23 -11.71 -16.08 4.68
C GLU A 23 -10.91 -14.93 4.05
N SER A 24 -9.85 -14.44 4.74
CA SER A 24 -9.09 -13.24 4.35
C SER A 24 -10.00 -12.03 4.10
N GLU A 25 -11.10 -11.96 4.86
CA GLU A 25 -12.08 -10.90 4.76
C GLU A 25 -11.63 -9.67 5.57
N ARG A 26 -11.87 -8.47 5.04
CA ARG A 26 -11.67 -7.21 5.76
C ARG A 26 -13.00 -6.73 6.33
N LEU A 27 -13.01 -6.33 7.59
CA LEU A 27 -14.22 -5.95 8.31
C LEU A 27 -14.09 -4.52 8.86
N ILE A 28 -15.14 -3.71 8.74
CA ILE A 28 -15.27 -2.40 9.36
C ILE A 28 -16.22 -2.49 10.55
N ILE A 29 -15.73 -2.07 11.71
CA ILE A 29 -16.52 -1.88 12.92
C ILE A 29 -17.18 -0.50 12.82
N VAL A 30 -18.52 -0.49 12.88
CA VAL A 30 -19.31 0.73 12.80
C VAL A 30 -19.93 1.04 14.16
N ARG A 31 -19.84 2.31 14.58
CA ARG A 31 -20.50 2.85 15.76
C ARG A 31 -21.27 4.10 15.37
N GLU A 32 -22.56 4.15 15.69
CA GLU A 32 -23.46 5.27 15.34
C GLU A 32 -23.45 5.59 13.82
N GLY A 33 -23.42 4.55 12.98
CA GLY A 33 -23.37 4.70 11.52
C GLY A 33 -22.04 5.21 10.96
N LYS A 34 -20.99 5.33 11.80
CA LYS A 34 -19.63 5.71 11.37
C LYS A 34 -18.65 4.58 11.57
N GLY A 35 -17.80 4.32 10.58
CA GLY A 35 -16.66 3.41 10.73
C GLY A 35 -15.68 3.96 11.77
N VAL A 36 -15.35 3.16 12.77
CA VAL A 36 -14.45 3.56 13.87
C VAL A 36 -13.18 2.72 13.97
N ALA A 37 -13.20 1.50 13.44
CA ALA A 37 -12.05 0.61 13.41
C ALA A 37 -12.21 -0.40 12.26
N ALA A 38 -11.11 -1.05 11.89
CA ALA A 38 -11.12 -2.16 10.93
C ALA A 38 -10.37 -3.36 11.52
N ILE A 39 -10.81 -4.56 11.14
CA ILE A 39 -10.09 -5.81 11.36
C ILE A 39 -9.65 -6.29 9.98
N VAL A 40 -8.35 -6.47 9.81
CA VAL A 40 -7.72 -6.91 8.56
C VAL A 40 -6.79 -8.08 8.84
N PRO A 41 -6.50 -8.94 7.86
CA PRO A 41 -5.44 -9.93 7.98
C PRO A 41 -4.10 -9.27 8.30
N LEU A 42 -3.21 -9.97 9.02
CA LEU A 42 -1.88 -9.44 9.35
C LEU A 42 -1.05 -9.16 8.09
N ASP A 43 -1.05 -10.08 7.13
CA ASP A 43 -0.33 -9.90 5.85
C ASP A 43 -0.80 -8.64 5.10
N ASP A 44 -2.08 -8.30 5.20
CA ASP A 44 -2.64 -7.08 4.62
C ASP A 44 -2.17 -5.83 5.38
N LEU A 45 -2.09 -5.89 6.71
CA LEU A 45 -1.56 -4.79 7.53
C LEU A 45 -0.07 -4.57 7.20
N GLU A 46 0.73 -5.63 7.16
CA GLU A 46 2.14 -5.58 6.78
C GLU A 46 2.31 -4.98 5.37
N SER A 47 1.51 -5.43 4.41
CA SER A 47 1.53 -4.87 3.04
C SER A 47 1.18 -3.38 3.00
N LEU A 48 0.25 -2.92 3.85
CA LEU A 48 -0.12 -1.51 3.95
C LEU A 48 1.00 -0.68 4.58
N GLU A 49 1.63 -1.19 5.64
CA GLU A 49 2.77 -0.54 6.28
C GLU A 49 3.98 -0.46 5.34
N GLU A 50 4.28 -1.54 4.60
CA GLU A 50 5.32 -1.53 3.56
C GLU A 50 5.02 -0.51 2.47
N LEU A 51 3.76 -0.40 2.03
CA LEU A 51 3.36 0.61 1.04
C LEU A 51 3.49 2.03 1.57
N ASP A 52 3.12 2.28 2.82
CA ASP A 52 3.27 3.60 3.45
C ASP A 52 4.75 3.95 3.62
N GLU A 53 5.60 2.99 4.02
CA GLU A 53 7.05 3.18 4.05
C GLU A 53 7.62 3.47 2.65
N ILE A 54 7.17 2.74 1.62
CA ILE A 54 7.55 3.02 0.24
C ILE A 54 7.04 4.39 -0.18
N LEU A 55 5.85 4.84 0.20
CA LEU A 55 5.33 6.16 -0.19
C LEU A 55 6.05 7.30 0.52
N ASP A 56 6.44 7.11 1.78
CA ASP A 56 7.20 8.07 2.56
C ASP A 56 8.68 8.12 2.16
N GLN A 57 9.28 6.97 1.83
CA GLN A 57 10.68 6.86 1.37
C GLN A 57 10.84 7.02 -0.13
N ALA A 58 9.79 6.77 -0.91
CA ALA A 58 9.80 7.13 -2.31
C ALA A 58 9.98 8.63 -2.31
N ASP A 59 11.13 9.03 -2.79
CA ASP A 59 11.38 10.36 -3.28
C ASP A 59 10.49 10.61 -4.51
N ILE A 60 9.16 10.56 -4.35
CA ILE A 60 8.15 11.03 -5.30
C ILE A 60 8.56 12.40 -5.85
N PRO A 61 9.06 13.36 -5.04
CA PRO A 61 9.63 14.59 -5.59
C PRO A 61 10.85 14.35 -6.48
N GLU A 62 11.78 13.46 -6.14
CA GLU A 62 12.97 13.20 -6.96
C GLU A 62 12.64 12.41 -8.23
N LEU A 63 11.64 11.52 -8.20
CA LEU A 63 11.12 10.84 -9.37
C LEU A 63 10.52 11.84 -10.37
N GLU A 64 9.71 12.79 -9.89
CA GLU A 64 9.15 13.84 -10.73
C GLU A 64 10.24 14.78 -11.28
N VAL A 65 11.25 15.10 -10.47
CA VAL A 65 12.42 15.88 -10.92
C VAL A 65 13.23 15.13 -11.97
N ALA A 66 13.54 13.86 -11.75
CA ALA A 66 14.28 13.01 -12.69
C ALA A 66 13.50 12.82 -13.99
N ARG A 67 12.18 12.65 -13.91
CA ARG A 67 11.29 12.54 -15.07
C ARG A 67 11.27 13.84 -15.88
N LYS A 68 11.19 14.99 -15.21
CA LYS A 68 11.23 16.30 -15.87
C LYS A 68 12.60 16.55 -16.51
N GLU A 69 13.69 16.23 -15.82
CA GLU A 69 15.04 16.32 -16.37
C GLU A 69 15.22 15.43 -17.60
N ALA A 70 14.72 14.19 -17.57
CA ALA A 70 14.75 13.29 -18.71
C ALA A 70 13.96 13.82 -19.92
N GLN A 71 12.83 14.50 -19.68
CA GLN A 71 12.06 15.16 -20.73
C GLN A 71 12.77 16.39 -21.32
N GLU A 72 13.40 17.21 -20.47
CA GLU A 72 14.05 18.44 -20.89
C GLU A 72 15.45 18.22 -21.49
N LYS A 73 16.23 17.30 -20.92
CA LYS A 73 17.64 17.07 -21.26
C LYS A 73 17.89 15.76 -22.00
N GLY A 74 16.87 14.91 -22.12
CA GLY A 74 16.99 13.58 -22.71
C GLY A 74 17.54 12.54 -21.74
N THR A 75 17.65 11.30 -22.20
CA THR A 75 18.16 10.16 -21.42
C THR A 75 19.45 9.60 -22.02
N LEU A 76 20.23 8.89 -21.19
CA LEU A 76 21.46 8.22 -21.60
C LEU A 76 21.19 6.73 -21.89
N PRO A 77 21.73 6.14 -22.96
CA PRO A 77 21.69 4.70 -23.18
C PRO A 77 22.38 3.93 -22.04
N LEU A 78 21.81 2.78 -21.65
CA LEU A 78 22.32 1.97 -20.54
C LEU A 78 23.80 1.59 -20.70
N SER A 79 24.23 1.29 -21.93
CA SER A 79 25.62 0.94 -22.25
C SER A 79 26.60 2.10 -21.98
N GLU A 80 26.20 3.33 -22.29
CA GLU A 80 27.03 4.52 -22.03
C GLU A 80 27.02 4.86 -20.54
N PHE A 81 25.91 4.62 -19.85
CA PHE A 81 25.81 4.79 -18.40
C PHE A 81 26.74 3.84 -17.64
N MET A 82 26.70 2.55 -17.98
CA MET A 82 27.57 1.52 -17.38
C MET A 82 29.05 1.82 -17.61
N ALA A 83 29.42 2.17 -18.85
CA ALA A 83 30.79 2.57 -19.18
C ALA A 83 31.28 3.78 -18.36
N ARG A 84 30.41 4.75 -18.07
CA ARG A 84 30.74 5.92 -17.23
C ARG A 84 30.92 5.56 -15.75
N LEU A 85 30.24 4.52 -15.27
CA LEU A 85 30.40 3.99 -13.91
C LEU A 85 31.55 2.98 -13.77
N GLY A 86 32.21 2.62 -14.88
CA GLY A 86 33.28 1.62 -14.90
C GLY A 86 32.78 0.19 -14.68
N LEU A 87 31.50 -0.05 -15.00
CA LEU A 87 30.83 -1.35 -14.93
C LEU A 87 30.75 -2.02 -16.31
#